data_AF-A0A315XIR9-F1
#
_entry.id   AF-A0A315XIR9-F1
#
_cell.length_a   1.000
_cell.length_b   1.000
_cell.length_c   1.000
_cell.angle_alpha   90.00
_cell.angle_beta   90.00
_cell.angle_gamma   90.00
#
_symmetry.space_group_name_H-M   'P 1'
#
loop_
_entity.id
_entity.type
_entity.pdbx_description
1 polymer ?
#
loop_
_entity_poly.entity_id
_entity_poly.type
_entity_poly.pdbx_seq_one_letter_code
_entity_poly.pdbx_strand_id
1 'polypeptide(L)'
;MEIFSILLFFIYSLIILGILVYVSPLFSALIMILIPLVLVFILPDEAAGFFSIIQFSYSGIQVFNLHILLLVWSAFIGIISYAEVLTWYLLREPVSIEAEQPQVKEAAQSPDKETAQPEAVPVAGDKPKTLMFKVNDFTHKLYKILKGEKVKLRP
;
A
#
# COMPACT_ATOMS: atom_id res chain seq x y z
N MET A 1 -13.85 39.10 13.23
CA MET A 1 -14.40 37.90 13.89
C MET A 1 -14.38 36.69 12.96
N GLU A 2 -14.72 36.83 11.68
CA GLU A 2 -14.77 35.72 10.70
C GLU A 2 -13.39 35.11 10.39
N ILE A 3 -12.38 35.95 10.14
CA ILE A 3 -11.01 35.51 9.86
C ILE A 3 -10.43 34.66 11.00
N PHE A 4 -10.71 35.03 12.25
CA PHE A 4 -10.23 34.29 13.41
C PHE A 4 -10.93 32.92 13.52
N SER A 5 -12.21 32.85 13.19
CA SER A 5 -12.97 31.59 13.17
C SER A 5 -12.51 30.67 12.05
N ILE A 6 -12.24 31.21 10.85
CA ILE A 6 -11.68 30.46 9.72
C ILE A 6 -10.29 29.93 10.06
N LEU A 7 -9.44 30.76 10.66
CA LEU A 7 -8.09 30.37 11.07
C LEU A 7 -8.13 29.26 12.13
N LEU A 8 -9.00 29.39 13.14
CA LEU A 8 -9.18 28.38 14.18
C LEU A 8 -9.68 27.06 13.59
N PHE A 9 -10.68 27.11 12.70
CA PHE A 9 -11.20 25.94 12.00
C PHE A 9 -10.13 25.25 11.15
N PHE A 10 -9.30 26.04 10.47
CA PHE A 10 -8.21 25.52 9.65
C PHE A 10 -7.14 24.80 10.50
N ILE A 11 -6.68 25.44 11.59
CA ILE A 11 -5.72 24.83 12.53
C ILE A 11 -6.31 23.55 13.15
N TYR A 12 -7.56 23.60 13.58
CA TYR A 12 -8.25 22.44 14.16
C TYR A 12 -8.35 21.28 13.16
N SER A 13 -8.68 21.58 11.90
CA SER A 13 -8.72 20.59 10.82
C SER A 13 -7.35 19.98 10.55
N LEU A 14 -6.28 20.78 10.56
CA LEU A 14 -4.90 20.29 10.41
C LEU A 14 -4.48 19.37 11.58
N ILE A 15 -4.87 19.72 12.80
CA ILE A 15 -4.59 18.88 13.99
C ILE A 15 -5.32 17.54 13.87
N ILE A 16 -6.61 17.54 13.55
CA ILE A 16 -7.38 16.30 13.35
C ILE A 16 -6.74 15.45 12.25
N LEU A 17 -6.40 16.06 11.11
CA LEU A 17 -5.75 15.37 10.00
C LEU A 17 -4.42 14.76 10.44
N GLY A 18 -3.60 15.51 11.18
CA GLY A 18 -2.32 15.05 11.71
C GLY A 18 -2.49 13.86 12.65
N ILE A 19 -3.47 13.90 13.55
CA ILE A 19 -3.81 12.79 14.44
C ILE A 19 -4.27 11.56 13.63
N LEU A 20 -5.12 11.77 12.63
CA LEU A 20 -5.69 10.69 11.82
C LEU A 20 -4.58 9.97 11.02
N VAL A 21 -3.66 10.72 10.43
CA VAL A 21 -2.48 10.19 9.72
C VAL A 21 -1.53 9.48 10.70
N TYR A 22 -1.32 10.03 11.89
CA TYR A 22 -0.40 9.46 12.88
C TYR A 22 -0.85 8.09 13.40
N VAL A 23 -2.16 7.91 13.65
CA VAL A 23 -2.68 6.65 14.22
C VAL A 23 -2.58 5.51 13.20
N SER A 24 -3.05 5.72 11.98
CA SER A 24 -2.89 4.78 10.87
C SER A 24 -3.25 5.49 9.56
N PRO A 25 -2.29 5.69 8.64
CA PRO A 25 -2.58 6.32 7.35
C PRO A 25 -3.63 5.54 6.55
N LEU A 26 -3.61 4.21 6.61
CA LEU A 26 -4.58 3.36 5.94
C LEU A 26 -6.01 3.53 6.49
N PHE A 27 -6.17 3.61 7.81
CA PHE A 27 -7.47 3.88 8.43
C PHE A 27 -7.98 5.29 8.13
N SER A 28 -7.07 6.27 8.11
CA SER A 28 -7.36 7.66 7.72
C SER A 28 -7.90 7.75 6.30
N ALA A 29 -7.21 7.13 5.33
CA ALA A 29 -7.67 7.07 3.94
C ALA A 29 -9.05 6.42 3.83
N LEU A 30 -9.28 5.32 4.56
CA LEU A 30 -10.55 4.61 4.56
C LEU A 30 -11.69 5.49 5.09
N ILE A 31 -11.52 6.10 6.26
CA ILE A 31 -12.52 7.03 6.82
C ILE A 31 -12.79 8.17 5.86
N MET A 32 -11.72 8.73 5.29
CA MET A 32 -11.84 9.87 4.40
C MET A 32 -12.69 9.53 3.19
N ILE A 33 -12.52 8.35 2.58
CA ILE A 33 -13.34 7.91 1.45
C ILE A 33 -14.77 7.58 1.89
N LEU A 34 -14.91 6.88 3.02
CA LEU A 34 -16.18 6.26 3.43
C LEU A 34 -17.20 7.30 3.92
N ILE A 35 -16.76 8.36 4.60
CA ILE A 35 -17.66 9.37 5.18
C ILE A 35 -18.56 10.02 4.11
N PRO A 36 -18.05 10.67 3.04
CA PRO A 36 -18.96 11.30 2.10
C PRO A 36 -19.54 10.34 1.08
N LEU A 37 -18.96 9.15 0.88
CA LEU A 37 -19.68 8.10 0.16
C LEU A 37 -20.99 7.75 0.87
N VAL A 38 -20.94 7.63 2.20
CA VAL A 38 -22.13 7.44 3.04
C VAL A 38 -23.05 8.66 3.01
N LEU A 39 -22.53 9.89 3.08
CA LEU A 39 -23.37 11.09 2.99
C LEU A 39 -24.12 11.18 1.65
N VAL A 40 -23.45 10.90 0.54
CA VAL A 40 -24.08 10.87 -0.80
C VAL A 40 -25.14 9.77 -0.88
N PHE A 41 -24.93 8.64 -0.21
CA PHE A 41 -25.89 7.55 -0.19
C PHE A 41 -27.14 7.87 0.65
N ILE A 42 -26.99 8.53 1.80
CA ILE A 42 -28.11 8.87 2.69
C ILE A 42 -28.91 10.07 2.17
N LEU A 43 -28.23 11.06 1.58
CA LEU A 43 -28.83 12.34 1.13
C LEU A 43 -28.49 12.62 -0.34
N PRO A 44 -29.00 11.82 -1.29
CA PRO A 44 -28.59 11.91 -2.69
C PRO A 44 -29.01 13.22 -3.37
N ASP A 45 -30.23 13.71 -3.09
CA ASP A 45 -30.76 14.93 -3.73
C ASP A 45 -30.02 16.18 -3.25
N GLU A 46 -29.77 16.27 -1.94
CA GLU A 46 -28.99 17.36 -1.35
C GLU A 46 -27.54 17.33 -1.82
N ALA A 47 -26.94 16.13 -1.91
CA ALA A 47 -25.59 15.98 -2.44
C ALA A 47 -25.50 16.41 -3.92
N ALA A 48 -26.45 15.98 -4.75
CA ALA A 48 -26.51 16.38 -6.16
C ALA A 48 -26.69 17.89 -6.31
N GLY A 49 -27.59 18.48 -5.50
CA GLY A 49 -27.79 19.92 -5.43
C GLY A 49 -26.49 20.63 -5.08
N PHE A 50 -25.85 20.24 -3.97
CA PHE A 50 -24.58 20.82 -3.52
C PHE A 50 -23.46 20.70 -4.55
N PHE A 51 -23.31 19.53 -5.20
CA PHE A 51 -22.28 19.29 -6.21
C PHE A 51 -22.45 20.12 -7.47
N SER A 52 -23.69 20.47 -7.82
CA SER A 52 -24.02 21.25 -9.01
C SER A 52 -23.87 22.76 -8.85
N ILE A 53 -23.59 23.26 -7.64
CA ILE A 53 -23.42 24.70 -7.38
C ILE A 53 -22.16 25.20 -8.09
N ILE A 54 -22.31 26.23 -8.91
CA ILE A 54 -21.22 26.92 -9.61
C ILE A 54 -20.55 27.89 -8.63
N GLN A 55 -19.24 27.76 -8.45
CA GLN A 55 -18.47 28.69 -7.63
C GLN A 55 -17.88 29.82 -8.46
N PHE A 56 -17.28 29.49 -9.60
CA PHE A 56 -16.75 30.47 -10.53
C PHE A 56 -16.67 29.89 -11.95
N SER A 57 -16.50 30.76 -12.93
CA SER A 57 -16.32 30.39 -14.33
C SER A 57 -15.01 31.01 -14.83
N TYR A 58 -14.21 30.21 -15.54
CA TYR A 58 -12.97 30.68 -16.16
C TYR A 58 -12.93 30.22 -17.61
N SER A 59 -12.75 31.16 -18.54
CA SER A 59 -12.66 30.89 -19.97
C SER A 59 -13.82 30.02 -20.54
N GLY A 60 -15.04 30.24 -20.05
CA GLY A 60 -16.23 29.47 -20.47
C GLY A 60 -16.39 28.11 -19.78
N ILE A 61 -15.45 27.71 -18.93
CA ILE A 61 -15.50 26.48 -18.14
C ILE A 61 -16.07 26.82 -16.76
N GLN A 62 -17.19 26.18 -16.40
CA GLN A 62 -17.82 26.34 -15.10
C GLN A 62 -17.17 25.40 -14.07
N VAL A 63 -16.72 25.97 -12.95
CA VAL A 63 -16.17 25.21 -11.84
C VAL A 63 -17.26 25.03 -10.78
N PHE A 64 -17.81 23.83 -10.76
CA PHE A 64 -18.72 23.38 -9.73
C PHE A 64 -18.02 23.03 -8.41
N ASN A 65 -18.79 23.02 -7.32
CA ASN A 65 -18.38 22.49 -6.01
C ASN A 65 -17.73 21.12 -6.10
N LEU A 66 -18.26 20.25 -6.96
CA LEU A 66 -17.72 18.91 -7.17
C LEU A 66 -16.23 18.93 -7.56
N HIS A 67 -15.82 19.85 -8.44
CA HIS A 67 -14.42 19.95 -8.86
C HIS A 67 -13.50 20.38 -7.72
N ILE A 68 -13.94 21.35 -6.92
CA ILE A 68 -13.17 21.85 -5.78
C ILE A 68 -13.05 20.76 -4.72
N LEU A 69 -14.15 20.04 -4.46
CA LEU A 69 -14.16 18.95 -3.49
C LEU A 69 -13.22 17.82 -3.94
N LEU A 70 -13.27 17.43 -5.22
CA LEU A 70 -12.37 16.43 -5.81
C LEU A 70 -10.90 16.86 -5.72
N LEU A 71 -10.60 18.14 -5.98
CA LEU A 71 -9.25 18.68 -5.84
C LEU A 71 -8.74 18.53 -4.41
N VAL A 72 -9.51 19.03 -3.44
CA VAL A 72 -9.17 18.97 -2.01
C VAL A 72 -9.01 17.52 -1.56
N TRP A 73 -9.92 16.65 -1.98
CA TRP A 73 -9.87 15.22 -1.70
C TRP A 73 -8.64 14.53 -2.26
N SER A 74 -8.32 14.79 -3.53
CA SER A 74 -7.14 14.21 -4.16
C SER A 74 -5.86 14.63 -3.45
N ALA A 75 -5.78 15.89 -2.99
CA ALA A 75 -4.64 16.38 -2.23
C ALA A 75 -4.47 15.64 -0.90
N PHE A 76 -5.55 15.45 -0.15
CA PHE A 76 -5.49 14.71 1.11
C PHE A 76 -5.15 13.23 0.92
N ILE A 77 -5.76 12.55 -0.07
CA ILE A 77 -5.40 11.16 -0.40
C ILE A 77 -3.92 11.08 -0.80
N GLY A 78 -3.42 12.05 -1.56
CA GLY A 78 -2.01 12.15 -1.91
C GLY A 78 -1.09 12.27 -0.69
N ILE A 79 -1.43 13.15 0.26
CA ILE A 79 -0.67 13.34 1.51
C ILE A 79 -0.67 12.04 2.34
N ILE A 80 -1.83 11.40 2.49
CA ILE A 80 -1.94 10.15 3.27
C ILE A 80 -1.14 9.03 2.60
N SER A 81 -1.26 8.89 1.27
CA SER A 81 -0.50 7.89 0.50
C SER A 81 1.00 8.14 0.58
N TYR A 82 1.42 9.40 0.50
CA TYR A 82 2.82 9.78 0.67
C TYR A 82 3.33 9.44 2.06
N ALA A 83 2.57 9.72 3.11
CA ALA A 83 2.92 9.37 4.48
C ALA A 83 3.06 7.85 4.69
N GLU A 84 2.19 7.05 4.07
CA GLU A 84 2.28 5.58 4.11
C GLU A 84 3.54 5.09 3.40
N VAL A 85 3.80 5.57 2.17
CA VAL A 85 5.00 5.20 1.40
C VAL A 85 6.27 5.62 2.14
N LEU A 86 6.27 6.81 2.76
CA LEU A 86 7.40 7.30 3.53
C LEU A 86 7.64 6.44 4.77
N THR A 87 6.56 6.08 5.50
CA THR A 87 6.64 5.17 6.65
C THR A 87 7.21 3.82 6.23
N TRP A 88 6.68 3.23 5.14
CA TRP A 88 7.18 1.98 4.58
C TRP A 88 8.65 2.07 4.18
N TYR A 89 9.06 3.18 3.56
CA TYR A 89 10.42 3.40 3.12
C TYR A 89 11.39 3.54 4.31
N LEU A 90 11.00 4.27 5.37
CA LEU A 90 11.82 4.47 6.56
C LEU A 90 11.92 3.22 7.44
N LEU A 91 10.87 2.40 7.51
CA LEU A 91 10.90 1.12 8.22
C LEU A 91 11.65 0.03 7.45
N ARG A 92 11.98 0.26 6.18
CA ARG A 92 12.76 -0.68 5.40
C ARG A 92 14.20 -0.66 5.92
N GLU A 93 14.58 -1.72 6.63
CA GLU A 93 15.98 -1.95 6.98
C GLU A 93 16.83 -1.84 5.71
N PRO A 94 17.96 -1.13 5.74
CA PRO A 94 18.88 -1.14 4.61
C PRO A 94 19.25 -2.60 4.39
N VAL A 95 18.84 -3.16 3.25
CA VAL A 95 19.36 -4.43 2.77
C VAL A 95 20.86 -4.23 2.78
N SER A 96 21.53 -4.87 3.73
CA SER A 96 22.96 -4.80 3.97
C SER A 96 23.67 -4.98 2.63
N ILE A 97 24.20 -3.89 2.09
CA ILE A 97 25.26 -3.93 1.08
C ILE A 97 26.53 -4.28 1.85
N GLU A 98 26.59 -5.51 2.33
CA GLU A 98 27.76 -6.22 2.86
C GLU A 98 27.55 -7.66 2.37
N ALA A 99 28.35 -8.28 1.51
CA ALA A 99 29.73 -8.05 1.15
C ALA A 99 30.03 -8.66 -0.22
N GLU A 100 30.54 -7.86 -1.16
CA GLU A 100 31.51 -8.32 -2.14
C GLU A 100 32.81 -7.55 -1.88
N GLN A 101 33.49 -7.89 -0.79
CA GLN A 101 34.94 -7.73 -0.75
C GLN A 101 35.54 -9.02 -1.31
N PRO A 102 36.35 -8.97 -2.39
CA PRO A 102 37.06 -10.13 -2.87
C PRO A 102 38.23 -10.41 -1.93
N GLN A 103 38.00 -11.22 -0.89
CA GLN A 103 39.10 -11.82 -0.14
C GLN A 103 39.68 -12.98 -0.95
N VAL A 104 40.87 -12.70 -1.49
CA VAL A 104 41.90 -13.65 -1.86
C VAL A 104 41.96 -14.78 -0.84
N LYS A 105 41.54 -15.98 -1.24
CA LYS A 105 42.02 -17.24 -0.66
C LYS A 105 42.44 -18.16 -1.79
N GLU A 106 43.69 -17.95 -2.18
CA GLU A 106 44.55 -18.97 -2.73
C GLU A 106 44.83 -20.00 -1.63
N ALA A 107 44.24 -21.18 -1.75
CA ALA A 107 44.74 -22.41 -1.15
C ALA A 107 44.19 -23.59 -1.96
N ALA A 108 45.13 -24.29 -2.58
CA ALA A 108 44.94 -25.36 -3.55
C ALA A 108 44.25 -26.61 -2.99
N GLN A 109 43.56 -27.34 -3.87
CA GLN A 109 43.75 -28.77 -4.22
C GLN A 109 42.43 -29.43 -4.68
N SER A 110 42.39 -29.79 -5.96
CA SER A 110 41.55 -30.85 -6.57
C SER A 110 42.15 -32.25 -6.22
N PRO A 111 41.60 -33.43 -6.61
CA PRO A 111 40.51 -33.73 -7.56
C PRO A 111 39.52 -34.89 -7.18
N ASP A 112 38.53 -35.09 -8.06
CA ASP A 112 37.80 -36.33 -8.44
C ASP A 112 36.95 -37.14 -7.45
N LYS A 113 35.64 -37.27 -7.79
CA LYS A 113 35.05 -38.58 -8.16
C LYS A 113 33.66 -38.48 -8.83
N GLU A 114 33.67 -38.91 -10.07
CA GLU A 114 32.62 -39.46 -10.95
C GLU A 114 31.64 -40.44 -10.25
N THR A 115 30.35 -40.47 -10.65
CA THR A 115 29.58 -41.69 -11.08
C THR A 115 28.06 -41.44 -11.23
N ALA A 116 27.61 -41.49 -12.49
CA ALA A 116 26.40 -42.13 -13.06
C ALA A 116 24.95 -41.90 -12.53
N GLN A 117 24.12 -41.38 -13.44
CA GLN A 117 22.69 -41.71 -13.68
C GLN A 117 22.52 -43.19 -14.13
N PRO A 118 21.31 -43.85 -14.17
CA PRO A 118 20.14 -43.35 -14.92
C PRO A 118 18.70 -43.82 -14.51
N GLU A 119 17.71 -43.15 -15.15
CA GLU A 119 16.39 -43.64 -15.61
C GLU A 119 15.22 -43.96 -14.64
N ALA A 120 14.09 -43.23 -14.77
CA ALA A 120 12.86 -43.70 -15.45
C ALA A 120 11.62 -42.83 -15.12
N VAL A 121 10.95 -42.31 -16.15
CA VAL A 121 9.58 -41.74 -16.20
C VAL A 121 8.96 -42.40 -17.44
N PRO A 122 7.68 -42.84 -17.54
CA PRO A 122 6.47 -42.06 -17.21
C PRO A 122 5.26 -42.86 -16.70
N VAL A 123 4.17 -42.18 -16.33
CA VAL A 123 2.80 -42.35 -16.88
C VAL A 123 1.77 -41.55 -16.05
N ALA A 124 0.82 -40.98 -16.79
CA ALA A 124 -0.16 -39.95 -16.47
C ALA A 124 -1.29 -40.33 -15.49
N GLY A 125 -1.96 -39.31 -14.94
CA GLY A 125 -3.27 -39.45 -14.29
C GLY A 125 -3.76 -38.18 -13.58
N ASP A 126 -4.87 -37.64 -14.05
CA ASP A 126 -5.57 -36.39 -13.72
C ASP A 126 -5.65 -35.90 -12.26
N LYS A 127 -5.61 -34.56 -12.13
CA LYS A 127 -5.96 -33.76 -10.94
C LYS A 127 -7.45 -33.39 -11.02
N PRO A 128 -8.17 -33.20 -9.89
CA PRO A 128 -8.12 -31.87 -9.24
C PRO A 128 -8.28 -31.94 -7.71
N LYS A 129 -7.17 -32.03 -6.97
CA LYS A 129 -7.13 -31.73 -5.52
C LYS A 129 -6.06 -30.73 -5.11
N THR A 130 -5.31 -30.18 -6.07
CA THR A 130 -4.08 -29.41 -5.82
C THR A 130 -4.26 -27.90 -5.63
N LEU A 131 -5.48 -27.35 -5.71
CA LEU A 131 -5.66 -25.89 -5.62
C LEU A 131 -5.83 -25.42 -4.16
N MET A 132 -6.59 -26.13 -3.33
CA MET A 132 -6.79 -25.74 -1.93
C MET A 132 -5.55 -25.90 -1.05
N PHE A 133 -4.68 -26.88 -1.32
CA PHE A 133 -3.45 -27.08 -0.53
C PHE A 133 -2.40 -25.98 -0.77
N LYS A 134 -2.41 -25.37 -1.96
CA LYS A 134 -1.41 -24.37 -2.37
C LYS A 134 -1.67 -22.99 -1.75
N VAL A 135 -2.94 -22.65 -1.50
CA VAL A 135 -3.31 -21.35 -0.91
C VAL A 135 -2.97 -21.31 0.58
N ASN A 136 -3.25 -22.39 1.33
CA ASN A 136 -2.90 -22.45 2.75
C ASN A 136 -1.38 -22.45 3.00
N ASP A 137 -0.60 -23.09 2.11
CA ASP A 137 0.86 -23.06 2.22
C ASP A 137 1.42 -21.68 1.87
N PHE A 138 0.78 -20.96 0.94
CA PHE A 138 1.16 -19.60 0.60
C PHE A 138 0.83 -18.61 1.73
N THR A 139 -0.36 -18.68 2.32
CA THR A 139 -0.75 -17.80 3.43
C THR A 139 0.10 -18.05 4.68
N HIS A 140 0.43 -19.31 4.96
CA HIS A 140 1.31 -19.66 6.07
C HIS A 140 2.76 -19.19 5.83
N LYS A 141 3.28 -19.30 4.60
CA LYS A 141 4.59 -18.73 4.23
C LYS A 141 4.59 -17.21 4.29
N LEU A 142 3.52 -16.56 3.83
CA LEU A 142 3.36 -15.11 3.89
C LEU A 142 3.32 -14.62 5.35
N TYR A 143 2.60 -15.34 6.22
CA TYR A 143 2.56 -15.05 7.66
C TYR A 143 3.94 -15.19 8.31
N LYS A 144 4.72 -16.21 7.94
CA LYS A 144 6.11 -16.37 8.45
C LYS A 144 7.06 -15.28 7.97
N ILE A 145 6.92 -14.82 6.72
CA ILE A 145 7.70 -13.72 6.15
C ILE A 145 7.32 -12.38 6.83
N LEU A 146 6.03 -12.13 7.04
CA LEU A 146 5.52 -10.96 7.78
C LEU A 146 6.01 -10.91 9.23
N LYS A 147 6.28 -12.07 9.83
CA LYS A 147 6.81 -12.19 11.19
C LYS A 147 8.35 -12.16 11.26
N GLY A 148 9.03 -11.97 10.12
CA GLY A 148 10.49 -11.86 10.05
C GLY A 148 11.24 -13.19 10.20
N GLU A 149 10.57 -14.33 10.08
CA GLU A 149 11.18 -15.64 10.28
C GLU A 149 11.80 -16.15 8.96
N LYS A 150 13.12 -16.36 8.93
CA LYS A 150 13.83 -16.80 7.71
C LYS A 150 13.40 -18.22 7.30
N VAL A 151 12.61 -18.31 6.23
CA VAL A 151 12.22 -19.59 5.62
C VAL A 151 13.44 -20.19 4.91
N LYS A 152 14.03 -21.24 5.49
CA LYS A 152 15.05 -22.07 4.80
C LYS A 152 14.39 -22.80 3.63
N LEU A 153 14.67 -22.33 2.42
CA LEU A 153 14.45 -23.11 1.20
C LEU A 153 15.55 -24.18 1.14
N ARG A 154 15.17 -25.47 1.19
CA ARG A 154 16.09 -26.56 0.87
C ARG A 154 16.42 -26.51 -0.63
N PRO A 155 17.66 -26.87 -1.03
CA PRO A 155 18.08 -26.93 -2.41
C PRO A 155 17.29 -27.97 -3.21
#